data_AF-A0A8T3MTR3-F1
#
_entry.id   AF-A0A8T3MTR3-F1
#
_cell.length_a   1.000
_cell.length_b   1.000
_cell.length_c   1.000
_cell.angle_alpha   90.00
_cell.angle_beta   90.00
_cell.angle_gamma   90.00
#
_symmetry.space_group_name_H-M   'P 1'
#
loop_
_entity.id
_entity.type
_entity.pdbx_description
1 polymer ?
#
loop_
_entity_poly.entity_id
_entity_poly.type
_entity_poly.pdbx_seq_one_letter_code
_entity_poly.pdbx_strand_id
1 'polypeptide(L)'
;MSEGPDRVGPPSVGIRSPGQRWSTSRHRRRAGVFRRALRHEVSRLRDRRRILAMTLLIVTFGCIAAGLVARGEPAGADARAYWAAVRIWLGGGDPYRPTGPFLPYVYAPWMLPLFAPWALMPWDVAWYVWRGGTILVLLSTIHWAYRQRPLSTAILVALLGFPFGANLDTGNINLPLTLLLWGAQFSGPILAGALWAMASWMKWVPVVFLAVLSPRARLWGLFFLIVSVVLSLATLPGTIAQLEALVGFGRRPIRLDYIVFLWALVPVLWRRPDPFAWLRLSWWRDRLDGVRGERRSRKRRARTWLGLPHGSPDDRRIPAVDSIEADHR
;
A
#
# COMPACT_ATOMS: atom_id res chain seq x y z
N MET A 1 -0.08 -7.47 93.09
CA MET A 1 0.86 -6.72 92.23
C MET A 1 0.23 -6.64 90.84
N SER A 2 -0.15 -5.43 90.43
CA SER A 2 -0.89 -5.15 89.19
C SER A 2 0.08 -4.43 88.23
N GLU A 3 0.37 -5.07 87.10
CA GLU A 3 1.15 -4.49 86.00
C GLU A 3 0.21 -3.77 85.04
N GLY A 4 0.48 -2.48 84.80
CA GLY A 4 -0.21 -1.66 83.80
C GLY A 4 0.58 -1.63 82.48
N PRO A 5 -0.09 -1.52 81.31
CA PRO A 5 0.60 -1.49 80.04
C PRO A 5 1.02 -0.07 79.63
N ASP A 6 2.29 0.02 79.22
CA ASP A 6 2.93 1.22 78.66
C ASP A 6 2.31 1.65 77.32
N ARG A 7 1.95 2.94 77.23
CA ARG A 7 1.48 3.58 75.99
C ARG A 7 2.67 4.10 75.18
N VAL A 8 2.91 3.48 74.03
CA VAL A 8 3.86 3.94 73.01
C VAL A 8 3.23 5.11 72.22
N GLY A 9 3.83 6.29 72.31
CA GLY A 9 3.41 7.48 71.55
C GLY A 9 3.82 7.43 70.08
N PRO A 10 3.05 8.07 69.17
CA PRO A 10 3.33 8.04 67.74
C PRO A 10 4.52 8.93 67.35
N PRO A 11 5.28 8.55 66.30
CA PRO A 11 6.45 9.29 65.84
C PRO A 11 6.09 10.62 65.18
N SER A 12 6.88 11.65 65.49
CA SER A 12 6.78 12.99 64.94
C SER A 12 7.06 13.02 63.43
N VAL A 13 6.07 13.45 62.66
CA VAL A 13 6.17 13.63 61.21
C VAL A 13 6.88 14.94 60.89
N GLY A 14 8.18 14.86 60.56
CA GLY A 14 8.96 15.99 60.07
C GLY A 14 8.52 16.42 58.67
N ILE A 15 7.86 17.57 58.58
CA ILE A 15 7.49 18.23 57.32
C ILE A 15 8.77 18.78 56.66
N ARG A 16 9.32 18.05 55.67
CA ARG A 16 10.42 18.53 54.83
C ARG A 16 9.88 19.30 53.63
N SER A 17 10.38 20.52 53.43
CA SER A 17 9.98 21.47 52.38
C SER A 17 10.18 20.90 50.95
N PRO A 18 9.17 20.97 50.06
CA PRO A 18 9.17 20.29 48.74
C PRO A 18 9.89 21.04 47.60
N GLY A 19 10.75 22.02 47.89
CA GLY A 19 11.15 23.04 46.91
C GLY A 19 12.36 22.78 46.00
N GLN A 20 13.31 21.88 46.34
CA GLN A 20 14.66 21.93 45.71
C GLN A 20 15.15 20.70 44.93
N ARG A 21 14.35 19.64 44.75
CA ARG A 21 14.82 18.39 44.07
C ARG A 21 14.43 18.21 42.60
N TRP A 22 13.81 19.19 41.95
CA TRP A 22 13.16 18.94 40.65
C TRP A 22 13.94 19.38 39.40
N SER A 23 14.99 20.19 39.50
CA SER A 23 15.69 20.73 38.33
C SER A 23 16.78 19.79 37.75
N THR A 24 17.51 19.04 38.59
CA THR A 24 18.62 18.19 38.13
C THR A 24 18.19 16.84 37.54
N SER A 25 16.95 16.38 37.79
CA SER A 25 16.46 15.07 37.34
C SER A 25 16.02 15.04 35.86
N ARG A 26 15.57 16.17 35.31
CA ARG A 26 15.10 16.25 33.90
C ARG A 26 16.25 16.11 32.89
N HIS A 27 17.40 16.72 33.16
CA HIS A 27 18.57 16.62 32.27
C HIS A 27 19.18 15.21 32.25
N ARG A 28 19.25 14.53 33.41
CA ARG A 28 19.73 13.13 33.48
C ARG A 28 18.81 12.15 32.77
N ARG A 29 17.49 12.32 32.86
CA ARG A 29 16.52 11.47 32.12
C ARG A 29 16.65 11.65 30.60
N ARG A 30 16.81 12.89 30.10
CA ARG A 30 17.00 13.15 28.66
C ARG A 30 18.30 12.54 28.14
N ALA A 31 19.42 12.73 28.84
CA ALA A 31 20.71 12.16 28.45
C ALA A 31 20.70 10.61 28.38
N GLY A 32 19.97 9.95 29.29
CA GLY A 32 19.81 8.49 29.28
C GLY A 32 18.96 7.95 28.12
N VAL A 33 18.00 8.73 27.61
CA VAL A 33 17.24 8.38 26.40
C VAL A 33 18.12 8.52 25.15
N PHE A 34 18.86 9.63 25.03
CA PHE A 34 19.80 9.85 23.94
C PHE A 34 20.89 8.78 23.88
N ARG A 35 21.50 8.40 25.02
CA ARG A 35 22.50 7.31 25.05
C ARG A 35 21.93 5.96 24.63
N ARG A 36 20.68 5.64 24.99
CA ARG A 36 20.02 4.40 24.58
C ARG A 36 19.71 4.41 23.08
N ALA A 37 19.22 5.53 22.55
CA ALA A 37 19.00 5.71 21.12
C ALA A 37 20.33 5.58 20.33
N LEU A 38 21.39 6.25 20.77
CA LEU A 38 22.73 6.15 20.18
C LEU A 38 23.29 4.73 20.22
N ARG A 39 23.18 4.01 21.35
CA ARG A 39 23.61 2.60 21.44
C ARG A 39 22.81 1.70 20.49
N HIS A 40 21.51 1.93 20.36
CA HIS A 40 20.71 1.19 19.38
C HIS A 40 21.16 1.47 17.94
N GLU A 41 21.41 2.73 17.56
CA GLU A 41 21.93 3.03 16.22
C GLU A 41 23.35 2.47 15.99
N VAL A 42 24.24 2.54 16.97
CA VAL A 42 25.59 1.93 16.85
C VAL A 42 25.51 0.40 16.71
N SER A 43 24.63 -0.26 17.47
CA SER A 43 24.40 -1.70 17.31
C SER A 43 23.81 -2.03 15.94
N ARG A 44 22.95 -1.16 15.40
CA ARG A 44 22.35 -1.29 14.06
C ARG A 44 23.37 -1.15 12.95
N LEU A 45 24.39 -0.30 13.14
CA LEU A 45 25.53 -0.13 12.23
C LEU A 45 26.54 -1.30 12.29
N ARG A 46 26.48 -2.18 13.30
CA ARG A 46 27.29 -3.42 13.32
C ARG A 46 26.64 -4.58 12.56
N ASP A 47 25.36 -4.49 12.25
CA ASP A 47 24.67 -5.51 11.45
C ASP A 47 25.07 -5.39 9.97
N ARG A 48 25.96 -6.29 9.53
CA ARG A 48 26.45 -6.36 8.14
C ARG A 48 25.32 -6.37 7.11
N ARG A 49 24.19 -7.02 7.41
CA ARG A 49 23.04 -7.09 6.48
C ARG A 49 22.38 -5.71 6.31
N ARG A 50 22.36 -4.90 7.36
CA ARG A 50 21.80 -3.54 7.31
C ARG A 50 22.72 -2.58 6.60
N ILE A 51 24.03 -2.67 6.84
CA ILE A 51 25.01 -1.86 6.09
C ILE A 51 24.87 -2.16 4.59
N LEU A 52 24.88 -3.44 4.21
CA LEU A 52 24.69 -3.83 2.81
C LEU A 52 23.38 -3.30 2.23
N ALA A 53 22.28 -3.40 2.98
CA ALA A 53 20.99 -2.89 2.55
C ALA A 53 20.99 -1.36 2.37
N MET A 54 21.64 -0.61 3.28
CA MET A 54 21.79 0.84 3.16
C MET A 54 22.63 1.20 1.93
N THR A 55 23.77 0.54 1.73
CA THR A 55 24.63 0.75 0.55
C THR A 55 23.86 0.49 -0.75
N LEU A 56 23.12 -0.63 -0.83
CA LEU A 56 22.29 -0.95 -2.00
C LEU A 56 21.26 0.14 -2.28
N LEU A 57 20.56 0.63 -1.25
CA LEU A 57 19.57 1.70 -1.41
C LEU A 57 20.23 3.01 -1.86
N ILE A 58 21.34 3.41 -1.25
CA ILE A 58 22.09 4.63 -1.61
C ILE A 58 22.53 4.57 -3.07
N VAL A 59 23.17 3.46 -3.48
CA VAL A 59 23.63 3.28 -4.86
C VAL A 59 22.44 3.28 -5.83
N THR A 60 21.35 2.56 -5.51
CA THR A 60 20.17 2.51 -6.37
C THR A 60 19.54 3.89 -6.57
N PHE A 61 19.30 4.63 -5.49
CA PHE A 61 18.73 5.97 -5.59
C PHE A 61 19.69 6.97 -6.23
N GLY A 62 21.00 6.84 -5.99
CA GLY A 62 22.03 7.63 -6.66
C GLY A 62 22.00 7.41 -8.18
N CYS A 63 21.93 6.16 -8.64
CA CYS A 63 21.82 5.83 -10.06
C CYS A 63 20.52 6.35 -10.69
N ILE A 64 19.38 6.20 -9.99
CA ILE A 64 18.10 6.76 -10.46
C ILE A 64 18.22 8.28 -10.60
N ALA A 65 18.66 8.97 -9.55
CA ALA A 65 18.80 10.43 -9.56
C ALA A 65 19.76 10.91 -10.66
N ALA A 66 20.92 10.26 -10.82
CA ALA A 66 21.87 10.55 -11.88
C ALA A 66 21.25 10.37 -13.27
N GLY A 67 20.50 9.29 -13.49
CA GLY A 67 19.79 9.05 -14.76
C GLY A 67 18.71 10.10 -15.05
N LEU A 68 17.95 10.51 -14.02
CA LEU A 68 16.95 11.57 -14.14
C LEU A 68 17.57 12.93 -14.50
N VAL A 69 18.74 13.25 -13.93
CA VAL A 69 19.46 14.50 -14.21
C VAL A 69 20.12 14.48 -15.59
N ALA A 70 20.78 13.38 -15.94
CA ALA A 70 21.52 13.22 -17.19
C ALA A 70 20.64 13.29 -18.44
N ARG A 71 19.34 12.95 -18.32
CA ARG A 71 18.41 12.94 -19.44
C ARG A 71 18.15 14.34 -20.02
N GLY A 72 18.21 15.41 -19.21
CA GLY A 72 18.15 16.82 -19.66
C GLY A 72 16.85 17.30 -20.33
N GLU A 73 15.96 16.40 -20.76
CA GLU A 73 14.68 16.72 -21.41
C GLU A 73 13.55 16.94 -20.40
N PRO A 74 12.49 17.69 -20.79
CA PRO A 74 11.32 17.88 -19.95
C PRO A 74 10.61 16.55 -19.66
N ALA A 75 10.83 16.05 -18.44
CA ALA A 75 10.18 14.89 -17.87
C ALA A 75 8.64 15.05 -17.79
N GLY A 76 7.95 13.94 -17.57
CA GLY A 76 6.50 13.94 -17.31
C GLY A 76 5.62 13.77 -18.55
N ALA A 77 6.11 13.18 -19.65
CA ALA A 77 5.33 13.00 -20.88
C ALA A 77 3.96 12.32 -20.66
N ASP A 78 3.90 11.25 -19.85
CA ASP A 78 2.66 10.55 -19.53
C ASP A 78 1.76 11.40 -18.62
N ALA A 79 2.32 12.02 -17.58
CA ALA A 79 1.56 12.89 -16.70
C ALA A 79 0.99 14.10 -17.47
N ARG A 80 1.76 14.67 -18.41
CA ARG A 80 1.34 15.80 -19.24
C ARG A 80 0.14 15.43 -20.11
N ALA A 81 0.06 14.20 -20.59
CA ALA A 81 -1.11 13.71 -21.31
C ALA A 81 -2.37 13.77 -20.43
N TYR A 82 -2.28 13.34 -19.16
CA TYR A 82 -3.43 13.38 -18.24
C TYR A 82 -3.81 14.81 -17.87
N TRP A 83 -2.82 15.67 -17.64
CA TRP A 83 -3.01 17.08 -17.33
C TRP A 83 -3.67 17.83 -18.49
N ALA A 84 -3.18 17.63 -19.72
CA ALA A 84 -3.69 18.28 -20.91
C ALA A 84 -5.08 17.77 -21.27
N ALA A 85 -5.32 16.46 -21.18
CA ALA A 85 -6.62 15.85 -21.46
C ALA A 85 -7.75 16.50 -20.68
N VAL A 86 -7.56 16.72 -19.37
CA VAL A 86 -8.60 17.37 -18.56
C VAL A 86 -8.83 18.82 -19.00
N ARG A 87 -7.77 19.56 -19.33
CA ARG A 87 -7.91 20.95 -19.79
C ARG A 87 -8.59 21.06 -21.14
N ILE A 88 -8.28 20.16 -22.06
CA ILE A 88 -8.95 20.05 -23.36
C ILE A 88 -10.44 19.75 -23.15
N TRP A 89 -10.75 18.77 -22.29
CA TRP A 89 -12.13 18.43 -21.95
C TRP A 89 -12.90 19.60 -21.30
N LEU A 90 -12.30 20.31 -20.35
CA LEU A 90 -12.90 21.49 -19.71
C LEU A 90 -13.11 22.65 -20.71
N GLY A 91 -12.28 22.74 -21.76
CA GLY A 91 -12.45 23.67 -22.87
C GLY A 91 -13.46 23.21 -23.93
N GLY A 92 -14.14 22.08 -23.75
CA GLY A 92 -15.10 21.52 -24.70
C GLY A 92 -14.47 20.76 -25.89
N GLY A 93 -13.15 20.53 -25.87
CA GLY A 93 -12.43 19.76 -26.88
C GLY A 93 -12.45 18.25 -26.63
N ASP A 94 -11.93 17.48 -27.59
CA ASP A 94 -11.81 16.02 -27.50
C ASP A 94 -10.45 15.59 -26.90
N PRO A 95 -10.41 15.07 -25.66
CA PRO A 95 -9.16 14.63 -25.02
C PRO A 95 -8.57 13.35 -25.65
N TYR A 96 -9.34 12.61 -26.44
CA TYR A 96 -8.92 11.38 -27.11
C TYR A 96 -8.23 11.67 -28.45
N ARG A 97 -8.44 12.86 -29.01
CA ARG A 97 -7.79 13.35 -30.24
C ARG A 97 -7.23 14.76 -30.00
N PRO A 98 -6.25 14.89 -29.10
CA PRO A 98 -5.74 16.20 -28.71
C PRO A 98 -5.06 16.90 -29.89
N THR A 99 -5.28 18.21 -30.01
CA THR A 99 -4.51 19.06 -30.92
C THR A 99 -3.19 19.46 -30.26
N GLY A 100 -2.09 19.45 -31.02
CA GLY A 100 -0.75 19.84 -30.54
C GLY A 100 0.11 18.66 -30.03
N PRO A 101 1.12 18.92 -29.17
CA PRO A 101 2.18 17.95 -28.84
C PRO A 101 1.78 16.96 -27.73
N PHE A 102 0.48 16.76 -27.47
CA PHE A 102 0.01 15.93 -26.37
C PHE A 102 -0.34 14.52 -26.84
N LEU A 103 -0.01 13.52 -26.02
CA LEU A 103 -0.46 12.16 -26.27
C LEU A 103 -1.98 12.05 -26.01
N PRO A 104 -2.70 11.20 -26.77
CA PRO A 104 -4.10 10.90 -26.50
C PRO A 104 -4.35 10.44 -25.07
N TYR A 105 -5.46 10.90 -24.48
CA TYR A 105 -5.97 10.30 -23.27
C TYR A 105 -6.43 8.87 -23.56
N VAL A 106 -6.16 7.93 -22.65
CA VAL A 106 -6.45 6.49 -22.87
C VAL A 106 -7.25 5.85 -21.75
N TYR A 107 -7.78 6.66 -20.83
CA TYR A 107 -8.62 6.19 -19.72
C TYR A 107 -10.07 6.60 -19.93
N ALA A 108 -10.97 5.97 -19.17
CA ALA A 108 -12.41 6.17 -19.36
C ALA A 108 -12.83 7.64 -19.11
N PRO A 109 -13.86 8.14 -19.82
CA PRO A 109 -14.25 9.55 -19.77
C PRO A 109 -14.64 10.01 -18.37
N TRP A 110 -15.36 9.16 -17.63
CA TRP A 110 -15.81 9.45 -16.27
C TRP A 110 -14.66 9.65 -15.26
N MET A 111 -13.42 9.33 -15.64
CA MET A 111 -12.25 9.57 -14.80
C MET A 111 -11.68 10.99 -14.94
N LEU A 112 -12.00 11.73 -16.00
CA LEU A 112 -11.49 13.09 -16.21
C LEU A 112 -11.78 14.02 -15.02
N PRO A 113 -13.00 14.03 -14.43
CA PRO A 113 -13.28 14.81 -13.24
C PRO A 113 -12.38 14.48 -12.04
N LEU A 114 -11.90 13.23 -11.91
CA LEU A 114 -11.03 12.81 -10.81
C LEU A 114 -9.64 13.43 -10.90
N PHE A 115 -9.17 13.70 -12.13
CA PHE A 115 -7.91 14.39 -12.38
C PHE A 115 -8.03 15.92 -12.34
N ALA A 116 -9.25 16.47 -12.40
CA ALA A 116 -9.47 17.91 -12.49
C ALA A 116 -8.83 18.75 -11.37
N PRO A 117 -8.94 18.40 -10.08
CA PRO A 117 -8.30 19.20 -9.03
C PRO A 117 -6.79 19.35 -9.24
N TRP A 118 -6.14 18.32 -9.77
CA TRP A 118 -4.72 18.34 -10.07
C TRP A 118 -4.39 19.04 -11.39
N ALA A 119 -5.18 18.78 -12.44
CA ALA A 119 -4.94 19.35 -13.77
C ALA A 119 -5.21 20.86 -13.87
N LEU A 120 -6.02 21.42 -12.96
CA LEU A 120 -6.26 22.86 -12.87
C LEU A 120 -5.01 23.63 -12.42
N MET A 121 -4.07 22.99 -11.73
CA MET A 121 -2.79 23.63 -11.36
C MET A 121 -1.94 23.92 -12.60
N PRO A 122 -1.12 24.99 -12.61
CA PRO A 122 -0.09 25.20 -13.62
C PRO A 122 0.80 23.96 -13.77
N TRP A 123 1.28 23.66 -14.98
CA TRP A 123 2.01 22.42 -15.27
C TRP A 123 3.19 22.19 -14.31
N ASP A 124 3.99 23.23 -14.04
CA ASP A 124 5.16 23.11 -13.15
C ASP A 124 4.74 22.66 -11.75
N VAL A 125 3.67 23.24 -11.20
CA VAL A 125 3.12 22.86 -9.89
C VAL A 125 2.52 21.47 -9.93
N ALA A 126 1.70 21.18 -10.95
CA ALA A 126 1.07 19.87 -11.13
C ALA A 126 2.12 18.75 -11.19
N TRP A 127 3.19 18.98 -11.94
CA TRP A 127 4.29 18.03 -12.09
C TRP A 127 5.04 17.80 -10.76
N TYR A 128 5.37 18.87 -10.03
CA TYR A 128 5.99 18.73 -8.71
C TYR A 128 5.10 18.00 -7.71
N VAL A 129 3.80 18.28 -7.69
CA VAL A 129 2.84 17.58 -6.81
C VAL A 129 2.75 16.10 -7.18
N TRP A 130 2.64 15.79 -8.47
CA TRP A 130 2.56 14.40 -8.95
C TRP A 130 3.82 13.61 -8.62
N ARG A 131 4.98 14.11 -9.05
CA ARG A 131 6.27 13.45 -8.89
C ARG A 131 6.69 13.42 -7.42
N GLY A 132 6.65 14.57 -6.74
CA GLY A 132 7.01 14.70 -5.34
C GLY A 132 6.10 13.86 -4.43
N GLY A 133 4.79 13.92 -4.63
CA GLY A 133 3.84 13.08 -3.89
C GLY A 133 4.11 11.59 -4.09
N THR A 134 4.35 11.16 -5.33
CA THR A 134 4.68 9.76 -5.63
C THR A 134 6.00 9.33 -4.96
N ILE A 135 7.03 10.19 -4.96
CA ILE A 135 8.31 9.92 -4.27
C ILE A 135 8.09 9.76 -2.77
N LEU A 136 7.36 10.68 -2.13
CA LEU A 136 7.13 10.63 -0.68
C LEU A 136 6.36 9.37 -0.28
N VAL A 137 5.33 8.98 -1.04
CA VAL A 137 4.57 7.75 -0.78
C VAL A 137 5.46 6.53 -1.04
N LEU A 138 6.22 6.49 -2.13
CA LEU A 138 7.15 5.40 -2.41
C LEU A 138 8.17 5.23 -1.28
N LEU A 139 8.86 6.30 -0.87
CA LEU A 139 9.82 6.27 0.24
C LEU A 139 9.17 5.81 1.56
N SER A 140 7.92 6.23 1.81
CA SER A 140 7.15 5.77 2.97
C SER A 140 6.90 4.25 2.92
N THR A 141 6.54 3.70 1.75
CA THR A 141 6.35 2.24 1.59
C THR A 141 7.66 1.46 1.70
N ILE A 142 8.77 2.01 1.15
CA ILE A 142 10.11 1.42 1.28
C ILE A 142 10.55 1.43 2.73
N HIS A 143 10.34 2.53 3.45
CA HIS A 143 10.65 2.62 4.88
C HIS A 143 9.89 1.56 5.69
N TRP A 144 8.58 1.42 5.46
CA TRP A 144 7.78 0.38 6.09
C TRP A 144 8.34 -1.02 5.79
N ALA A 145 8.61 -1.33 4.52
CA ALA A 145 9.12 -2.64 4.10
C ALA A 145 10.50 -2.94 4.70
N TYR A 146 11.38 -1.93 4.71
CA TYR A 146 12.72 -2.00 5.26
C TYR A 146 12.70 -2.31 6.77
N ARG A 147 11.74 -1.75 7.52
CA ARG A 147 11.57 -2.07 8.95
C ARG A 147 11.24 -3.55 9.18
N GLN A 148 10.53 -4.19 8.26
CA GLN A 148 10.19 -5.61 8.34
C GLN A 148 11.33 -6.51 7.87
N ARG A 149 11.91 -6.24 6.68
CA ARG A 149 12.98 -7.07 6.08
C ARG A 149 14.00 -6.18 5.35
N PRO A 150 15.06 -5.69 6.03
CA PRO A 150 15.98 -4.70 5.48
C PRO A 150 16.63 -5.10 4.15
N LEU A 151 17.32 -6.25 4.14
CA LEU A 151 18.11 -6.70 2.99
C LEU A 151 17.23 -7.10 1.81
N SER A 152 16.16 -7.88 2.04
CA SER A 152 15.23 -8.28 0.98
C SER A 152 14.53 -7.07 0.35
N THR A 153 14.21 -6.05 1.15
CA THR A 153 13.64 -4.80 0.64
C THR A 153 14.64 -4.07 -0.25
N ALA A 154 15.89 -3.91 0.21
CA ALA A 154 16.93 -3.23 -0.57
C ALA A 154 17.21 -3.93 -1.91
N ILE A 155 17.30 -5.27 -1.91
CA ILE A 155 17.46 -6.06 -3.15
C ILE A 155 16.27 -5.83 -4.09
N LEU A 156 15.04 -5.90 -3.59
CA LEU A 156 13.86 -5.69 -4.42
C LEU A 156 13.80 -4.26 -4.98
N VAL A 157 14.14 -3.25 -4.17
CA VAL A 157 14.23 -1.86 -4.64
C VAL A 157 15.31 -1.71 -5.71
N ALA A 158 16.47 -2.36 -5.57
CA ALA A 158 17.51 -2.37 -6.60
C ALA A 158 17.02 -2.99 -7.91
N LEU A 159 16.35 -4.16 -7.83
CA LEU A 159 15.77 -4.83 -8.99
C LEU A 159 14.66 -4.01 -9.67
N LEU A 160 13.87 -3.29 -8.88
CA LEU A 160 12.81 -2.39 -9.36
C LEU A 160 13.33 -0.97 -9.63
N GLY A 161 14.63 -0.70 -9.49
CA GLY A 161 15.18 0.64 -9.57
C GLY A 161 14.92 1.30 -10.93
N PHE A 162 15.15 0.55 -12.02
CA PHE A 162 14.84 1.01 -13.37
C PHE A 162 13.35 1.32 -13.58
N PRO A 163 12.38 0.40 -13.33
CA PRO A 163 10.97 0.73 -13.50
C PRO A 163 10.50 1.83 -12.55
N PHE A 164 11.02 1.95 -11.31
CA PHE A 164 10.73 3.10 -10.47
C PHE A 164 11.21 4.41 -11.09
N GLY A 165 12.47 4.47 -11.53
CA GLY A 165 13.04 5.63 -12.19
C GLY A 165 12.25 6.03 -13.43
N ALA A 166 11.95 5.08 -14.32
CA ALA A 166 11.18 5.33 -15.53
C ALA A 166 9.77 5.86 -15.25
N ASN A 167 9.03 5.28 -14.29
CA ASN A 167 7.70 5.75 -13.92
C ASN A 167 7.75 7.15 -13.28
N LEU A 168 8.74 7.41 -12.43
CA LEU A 168 8.96 8.74 -11.84
C LEU A 168 9.37 9.76 -12.88
N ASP A 169 10.04 9.34 -13.95
CA ASP A 169 10.47 10.21 -15.03
C ASP A 169 9.35 10.59 -15.99
N THR A 170 8.64 9.60 -16.52
CA THR A 170 7.55 9.90 -17.47
C THR A 170 6.29 10.36 -16.77
N GLY A 171 6.18 10.17 -15.45
CA GLY A 171 4.94 10.41 -14.71
C GLY A 171 3.91 9.30 -14.93
N ASN A 172 4.34 8.11 -15.34
CA ASN A 172 3.45 7.01 -15.65
C ASN A 172 2.62 6.61 -14.42
N ILE A 173 1.33 6.38 -14.64
CA ILE A 173 0.40 6.08 -13.55
C ILE A 173 0.60 4.70 -12.91
N ASN A 174 1.35 3.77 -13.53
CA ASN A 174 1.50 2.43 -12.97
C ASN A 174 2.10 2.46 -11.55
N LEU A 175 3.06 3.37 -11.27
CA LEU A 175 3.63 3.50 -9.93
C LEU A 175 2.59 4.03 -8.91
N PRO A 176 1.87 5.14 -9.16
CA PRO A 176 0.71 5.52 -8.33
C PRO A 176 -0.30 4.39 -8.12
N LEU A 177 -0.69 3.65 -9.16
CA LEU A 177 -1.60 2.51 -9.04
C LEU A 177 -1.02 1.39 -8.16
N THR A 178 0.28 1.12 -8.28
CA THR A 178 0.99 0.17 -7.41
C THR A 178 0.93 0.60 -5.96
N LEU A 179 1.10 1.90 -5.68
CA LEU A 179 1.01 2.47 -4.33
C LEU A 179 -0.44 2.48 -3.80
N LEU A 180 -1.45 2.63 -4.66
CA LEU A 180 -2.86 2.45 -4.29
C LEU A 180 -3.14 0.99 -3.89
N LEU A 181 -2.67 0.01 -4.69
CA LEU A 181 -2.80 -1.41 -4.37
C LEU A 181 -2.06 -1.79 -3.09
N TRP A 182 -0.92 -1.15 -2.84
CA TRP A 182 -0.21 -1.25 -1.57
C TRP A 182 -1.08 -0.77 -0.40
N GLY A 183 -1.62 0.45 -0.50
CA GLY A 183 -2.50 1.04 0.52
C GLY A 183 -3.77 0.22 0.78
N ALA A 184 -4.30 -0.45 -0.24
CA ALA A 184 -5.45 -1.35 -0.11
C ALA A 184 -5.20 -2.48 0.91
N GLN A 185 -3.94 -2.92 1.09
CA GLN A 185 -3.57 -3.98 2.07
C GLN A 185 -3.62 -3.52 3.54
N PHE A 186 -3.82 -2.23 3.78
CA PHE A 186 -3.94 -1.61 5.10
C PHE A 186 -5.30 -0.94 5.31
N SER A 187 -6.21 -1.09 4.35
CA SER A 187 -7.51 -0.42 4.34
C SER A 187 -8.64 -1.37 4.73
N GLY A 188 -9.79 -0.80 5.14
CA GLY A 188 -11.04 -1.56 5.30
C GLY A 188 -11.51 -2.18 3.97
N PRO A 189 -12.41 -3.18 4.00
CA PRO A 189 -12.77 -3.97 2.82
C PRO A 189 -13.39 -3.15 1.68
N ILE A 190 -14.21 -2.14 1.99
CA ILE A 190 -14.85 -1.28 0.99
C ILE A 190 -13.79 -0.47 0.24
N LEU A 191 -12.95 0.27 0.98
CA LEU A 191 -11.90 1.10 0.39
C LEU A 191 -10.87 0.24 -0.37
N ALA A 192 -10.45 -0.89 0.20
CA ALA A 192 -9.53 -1.81 -0.49
C ALA A 192 -10.11 -2.32 -1.82
N GLY A 193 -11.40 -2.66 -1.85
CA GLY A 193 -12.12 -3.02 -3.08
C GLY A 193 -12.16 -1.87 -4.08
N ALA A 194 -12.52 -0.65 -3.65
CA ALA A 194 -12.56 0.54 -4.49
C ALA A 194 -11.19 0.86 -5.11
N LEU A 195 -10.12 0.85 -4.30
CA LEU A 195 -8.75 1.10 -4.75
C LEU A 195 -8.29 0.06 -5.79
N TRP A 196 -8.61 -1.21 -5.57
CA TRP A 196 -8.31 -2.27 -6.53
C TRP A 196 -9.11 -2.13 -7.84
N ALA A 197 -10.40 -1.82 -7.74
CA ALA A 197 -11.26 -1.64 -8.90
C ALA A 197 -10.79 -0.46 -9.75
N MET A 198 -10.46 0.67 -9.10
CA MET A 198 -9.87 1.84 -9.75
C MET A 198 -8.58 1.46 -10.49
N ALA A 199 -7.64 0.80 -9.81
CA ALA A 199 -6.39 0.38 -10.44
C ALA A 199 -6.61 -0.56 -11.63
N SER A 200 -7.52 -1.53 -11.49
CA SER A 200 -7.87 -2.53 -12.52
C SER A 200 -8.58 -1.92 -13.72
N TRP A 201 -9.36 -0.87 -13.49
CA TRP A 201 -10.02 -0.14 -14.56
C TRP A 201 -9.02 0.70 -15.36
N MET A 202 -8.10 1.38 -14.67
CA MET A 202 -7.06 2.19 -15.33
C MET A 202 -6.05 1.34 -16.10
N LYS A 203 -5.70 0.17 -15.57
CA LYS A 203 -4.77 -0.79 -16.19
C LYS A 203 -5.25 -2.20 -15.89
N TRP A 204 -5.22 -3.08 -16.88
CA TRP A 204 -5.65 -4.46 -16.71
C TRP A 204 -4.75 -5.29 -15.78
N VAL A 205 -3.46 -4.96 -15.66
CA VAL A 205 -2.48 -5.73 -14.87
C VAL A 205 -2.91 -5.92 -13.41
N PRO A 206 -3.36 -4.88 -12.68
CA PRO A 206 -3.97 -4.98 -11.36
C PRO A 206 -5.07 -6.04 -11.15
N VAL A 207 -5.74 -6.53 -12.20
CA VAL A 207 -6.80 -7.57 -12.07
C VAL A 207 -6.28 -8.80 -11.32
N VAL A 208 -5.02 -9.19 -11.54
CA VAL A 208 -4.43 -10.37 -10.86
C VAL A 208 -4.33 -10.20 -9.34
N PHE A 209 -4.31 -8.96 -8.84
CA PHE A 209 -4.24 -8.65 -7.41
C PHE A 209 -5.56 -8.87 -6.68
N LEU A 210 -6.65 -9.19 -7.38
CA LEU A 210 -7.92 -9.60 -6.76
C LEU A 210 -7.69 -10.79 -5.81
N ALA A 211 -6.82 -11.73 -6.21
CA ALA A 211 -6.45 -12.89 -5.40
C ALA A 211 -5.74 -12.53 -4.09
N VAL A 212 -5.14 -11.34 -4.01
CA VAL A 212 -4.38 -10.86 -2.85
C VAL A 212 -5.28 -10.15 -1.83
N LEU A 213 -6.41 -9.60 -2.28
CA LEU A 213 -7.37 -8.95 -1.40
C LEU A 213 -8.02 -9.90 -0.40
N SER A 214 -8.48 -9.35 0.72
CA SER A 214 -9.35 -10.08 1.65
C SER A 214 -10.67 -10.46 0.97
N PRO A 215 -11.34 -11.55 1.39
CA PRO A 215 -12.54 -12.02 0.71
C PRO A 215 -13.65 -10.97 0.57
N ARG A 216 -13.92 -10.21 1.63
CA ARG A 216 -14.90 -9.10 1.59
C ARG A 216 -14.45 -7.98 0.65
N ALA A 217 -13.15 -7.65 0.62
CA ALA A 217 -12.62 -6.65 -0.30
C ALA A 217 -12.73 -7.09 -1.77
N ARG A 218 -12.66 -8.39 -2.07
CA ARG A 218 -12.91 -8.91 -3.43
C ARG A 218 -14.34 -8.63 -3.89
N LEU A 219 -15.32 -8.87 -3.02
CA LEU A 219 -16.73 -8.59 -3.33
C LEU A 219 -16.96 -7.11 -3.62
N TRP A 220 -16.45 -6.24 -2.75
CA TRP A 220 -16.51 -4.79 -2.99
C TRP A 220 -15.74 -4.37 -4.23
N GLY A 221 -14.59 -4.98 -4.50
CA GLY A 221 -13.83 -4.74 -5.72
C GLY A 221 -14.62 -5.07 -6.98
N LEU A 222 -15.26 -6.24 -7.04
CA LEU A 222 -16.12 -6.63 -8.15
C LEU A 222 -17.33 -5.70 -8.29
N PHE A 223 -17.94 -5.30 -7.17
CA PHE A 223 -19.02 -4.31 -7.18
C PHE A 223 -18.57 -2.98 -7.79
N PHE A 224 -17.45 -2.40 -7.34
CA PHE A 224 -16.93 -1.14 -7.90
C PHE A 224 -16.46 -1.28 -9.35
N LEU A 225 -16.02 -2.48 -9.76
CA LEU A 225 -15.70 -2.76 -11.16
C LEU A 225 -16.97 -2.72 -12.02
N ILE A 226 -18.07 -3.30 -11.55
CA ILE A 226 -19.38 -3.21 -12.21
C ILE A 226 -19.83 -1.75 -12.31
N VAL A 227 -19.70 -0.97 -11.22
CA VAL A 227 -20.00 0.48 -11.26
C VAL A 227 -19.16 1.18 -12.33
N SER A 228 -17.87 0.86 -12.45
CA SER A 228 -16.99 1.42 -13.48
C SER A 228 -17.45 1.07 -14.91
N VAL A 229 -17.95 -0.15 -15.12
CA VAL A 229 -18.59 -0.55 -16.39
C VAL A 229 -19.83 0.30 -16.66
N VAL A 230 -20.72 0.44 -15.68
CA VAL A 230 -21.95 1.24 -15.82
C VAL A 230 -21.63 2.70 -16.13
N LEU A 231 -20.65 3.30 -15.46
CA LEU A 231 -20.21 4.68 -15.75
C LEU A 231 -19.63 4.82 -17.16
N SER A 232 -18.96 3.79 -17.67
CA SER A 232 -18.40 3.79 -19.02
C SER A 232 -19.48 3.62 -20.08
N LEU A 233 -20.55 2.87 -19.79
CA LEU A 233 -21.76 2.80 -20.61
C LEU A 233 -22.54 4.12 -20.57
N ALA A 234 -22.62 4.77 -19.40
CA ALA A 234 -23.23 6.10 -19.28
C ALA A 234 -22.46 7.18 -20.06
N THR A 235 -21.17 6.93 -20.34
CA THR A 235 -20.30 7.79 -21.14
C THR A 235 -19.91 7.15 -22.48
N LEU A 236 -20.79 6.30 -23.03
CA LEU A 236 -20.50 5.42 -24.18
C LEU A 236 -19.83 6.13 -25.37
N PRO A 237 -20.27 7.31 -25.86
CA PRO A 237 -19.60 7.97 -26.98
C PRO A 237 -18.12 8.26 -26.69
N GLY A 238 -17.80 8.77 -25.50
CA GLY A 238 -16.42 8.99 -25.08
C GLY A 238 -15.66 7.69 -24.85
N THR A 239 -16.32 6.65 -24.35
CA THR A 239 -15.71 5.31 -24.18
C THR A 239 -15.35 4.70 -25.54
N ILE A 240 -16.15 4.90 -26.59
CA ILE A 240 -15.81 4.47 -27.95
C ILE A 240 -14.55 5.21 -28.44
N ALA A 241 -14.51 6.54 -28.31
CA ALA A 241 -13.33 7.34 -28.68
C ALA A 241 -12.07 6.91 -27.89
N GLN A 242 -12.22 6.58 -26.61
CA GLN A 242 -11.15 6.00 -25.79
C GLN A 242 -10.64 4.68 -26.35
N LEU A 243 -11.53 3.77 -26.74
CA LEU A 243 -11.14 2.46 -27.28
C LEU A 243 -10.44 2.61 -28.63
N GLU A 244 -10.92 3.51 -29.49
CA GLU A 244 -10.25 3.86 -30.75
C GLU A 244 -8.84 4.38 -30.49
N ALA A 245 -8.70 5.33 -29.56
CA ALA A 245 -7.39 5.86 -29.17
C ALA A 245 -6.48 4.74 -28.63
N LEU A 246 -6.99 3.87 -27.77
CA LEU A 246 -6.22 2.77 -27.15
C LEU A 246 -5.73 1.75 -28.19
N VAL A 247 -6.58 1.35 -29.13
CA VAL A 247 -6.28 0.38 -30.20
C VAL A 247 -5.41 1.00 -31.29
N GLY A 248 -5.55 2.30 -31.54
CA GLY A 248 -4.76 3.05 -32.53
C GLY A 248 -3.26 3.12 -32.24
N PHE A 249 -2.81 2.75 -31.04
CA PHE A 249 -1.39 2.83 -30.64
C PHE A 249 -0.44 1.78 -31.27
N GLY A 250 -0.89 0.98 -32.23
CA GLY A 250 -0.01 0.05 -32.96
C GLY A 250 0.72 -0.97 -32.09
N ARG A 251 1.79 -1.59 -32.65
CA ARG A 251 2.62 -2.57 -31.92
C ARG A 251 3.47 -1.86 -30.87
N ARG A 252 3.16 -2.08 -29.58
CA ARG A 252 3.97 -1.56 -28.47
C ARG A 252 5.07 -2.56 -28.07
N PRO A 253 6.27 -2.09 -27.71
CA PRO A 253 7.31 -2.94 -27.16
C PRO A 253 6.89 -3.54 -25.82
N ILE A 254 7.64 -4.56 -25.36
CA ILE A 254 7.40 -5.20 -24.07
C ILE A 254 7.51 -4.14 -22.95
N ARG A 255 6.39 -3.98 -22.23
CA ARG A 255 6.19 -3.01 -21.15
C ARG A 255 6.86 -3.47 -19.85
N LEU A 256 8.18 -3.32 -19.76
CA LEU A 256 8.93 -3.64 -18.53
C LEU A 256 8.53 -2.74 -17.34
N ASP A 257 7.93 -1.58 -17.61
CA ASP A 257 7.34 -0.68 -16.61
C ASP A 257 6.29 -1.37 -15.73
N TYR A 258 5.61 -2.42 -16.21
CA TYR A 258 4.63 -3.16 -15.42
C TYR A 258 5.22 -4.00 -14.29
N ILE A 259 6.53 -4.29 -14.33
CA ILE A 259 7.20 -5.02 -13.25
C ILE A 259 7.12 -4.24 -11.92
N VAL A 260 6.90 -2.92 -11.99
CA VAL A 260 6.65 -2.07 -10.80
C VAL A 260 5.51 -2.60 -9.93
N PHE A 261 4.48 -3.22 -10.52
CA PHE A 261 3.34 -3.76 -9.77
C PHE A 261 3.73 -4.87 -8.78
N LEU A 262 4.87 -5.55 -8.97
CA LEU A 262 5.38 -6.53 -8.01
C LEU A 262 5.58 -5.91 -6.61
N TRP A 263 5.85 -4.60 -6.54
CA TRP A 263 5.97 -3.90 -5.28
C TRP A 263 4.68 -4.01 -4.44
N ALA A 264 3.49 -3.99 -5.07
CA ALA A 264 2.21 -4.11 -4.36
C ALA A 264 2.02 -5.44 -3.60
N LEU A 265 2.82 -6.47 -3.88
CA LEU A 265 2.79 -7.75 -3.15
C LEU A 265 3.55 -7.74 -1.84
N VAL A 266 4.47 -6.80 -1.64
CA VAL A 266 5.37 -6.81 -0.48
C VAL A 266 4.65 -6.74 0.87
N PRO A 267 3.52 -6.02 1.09
CA PRO A 267 2.82 -6.06 2.37
C PRO A 267 2.38 -7.47 2.74
N VAL A 268 1.94 -8.24 1.74
CA VAL A 268 1.48 -9.62 1.93
C VAL A 268 2.65 -10.55 2.15
N LEU A 269 3.73 -10.39 1.38
CA LEU A 269 4.91 -11.23 1.53
C LEU A 269 5.62 -10.95 2.87
N TRP A 270 5.87 -9.69 3.22
CA TRP A 270 6.71 -9.35 4.37
C TRP A 270 6.04 -9.59 5.72
N ARG A 271 4.70 -9.67 5.75
CA ARG A 271 3.95 -10.12 6.94
C ARG A 271 4.06 -11.63 7.18
N ARG A 272 4.50 -12.42 6.19
CA ARG A 272 4.69 -13.87 6.37
C ARG A 272 6.00 -14.16 7.10
N PRO A 273 6.03 -15.18 7.98
CA PRO A 273 7.27 -15.64 8.61
C PRO A 273 8.34 -16.05 7.59
N ASP A 274 7.90 -16.66 6.49
CA ASP A 274 8.75 -16.99 5.36
C ASP A 274 8.11 -16.53 4.03
N PRO A 275 8.48 -15.35 3.50
CA PRO A 275 7.92 -14.80 2.26
C PRO A 275 8.23 -15.66 1.02
N PHE A 276 9.32 -16.43 1.06
CA PHE A 276 9.84 -17.17 -0.08
C PHE A 276 9.71 -18.68 0.06
N ALA A 277 8.83 -19.15 0.96
CA ALA A 277 8.55 -20.58 1.15
C ALA A 277 8.19 -21.28 -0.17
N TRP A 278 7.46 -20.58 -1.04
CA TRP A 278 7.04 -21.05 -2.35
C TRP A 278 8.18 -21.27 -3.35
N LEU A 279 9.40 -20.79 -3.09
CA LEU A 279 10.57 -21.15 -3.89
C LEU A 279 11.10 -22.55 -3.55
N ARG A 280 10.69 -23.12 -2.41
CA ARG A 280 11.12 -24.45 -1.99
C ARG A 280 10.18 -25.50 -2.57
N LEU A 281 10.76 -26.60 -3.07
CA LEU A 281 9.98 -27.72 -3.62
C LEU A 281 9.05 -28.37 -2.59
N SER A 282 9.45 -28.42 -1.31
CA SER A 282 8.64 -28.99 -0.23
C SER A 282 7.31 -28.27 -0.05
N TRP A 283 7.31 -26.93 -0.13
CA TRP A 283 6.09 -26.13 0.00
C TRP A 283 5.04 -26.50 -1.06
N TRP A 284 5.49 -26.74 -2.30
CA TRP A 284 4.59 -27.15 -3.38
C TRP A 284 4.03 -28.56 -3.17
N ARG A 285 4.83 -29.50 -2.66
CA ARG A 285 4.37 -30.85 -2.33
C ARG A 285 3.26 -30.81 -1.28
N ASP A 286 3.52 -30.14 -0.16
CA ASP A 286 2.54 -29.98 0.93
C ASP A 286 1.26 -29.30 0.43
N ARG A 287 1.40 -28.28 -0.42
CA ARG A 287 0.27 -27.56 -0.99
C ARG A 287 -0.56 -28.42 -1.94
N LEU A 288 0.08 -29.22 -2.79
CA LEU A 288 -0.59 -30.13 -3.72
C LEU A 288 -1.36 -31.22 -2.97
N ASP A 289 -0.79 -31.78 -1.91
CA ASP A 289 -1.43 -32.82 -1.10
C ASP A 289 -2.66 -32.27 -0.37
N GLY A 290 -2.55 -31.05 0.19
CA GLY A 290 -3.71 -30.35 0.76
C GLY A 290 -4.81 -30.09 -0.28
N VAL A 291 -4.44 -29.64 -1.48
CA VAL A 291 -5.41 -29.39 -2.57
C VAL A 291 -6.09 -30.68 -3.05
N ARG A 292 -5.36 -31.81 -3.06
CA ARG A 292 -5.89 -33.14 -3.41
C ARG A 292 -6.88 -33.64 -2.37
N GLY A 293 -6.57 -33.51 -1.08
CA GLY A 293 -7.50 -33.86 0.01
C GLY A 293 -8.80 -33.03 -0.01
N GLU A 294 -8.71 -31.78 -0.43
CA GLU A 294 -9.82 -30.83 -0.41
C GLU A 294 -10.70 -30.88 -1.69
N ARG A 295 -10.49 -31.83 -2.62
CA ARG A 295 -11.19 -31.90 -3.93
C ARG A 295 -12.71 -32.13 -3.83
N ARG A 296 -13.24 -32.50 -2.67
CA ARG A 296 -14.64 -32.93 -2.49
C ARG A 296 -15.70 -31.82 -2.44
N SER A 297 -15.36 -30.53 -2.56
CA SER A 297 -16.38 -29.47 -2.72
C SER A 297 -15.89 -28.19 -3.40
N ARG A 298 -16.04 -28.13 -4.73
CA ARG A 298 -15.75 -26.91 -5.53
C ARG A 298 -16.61 -25.71 -5.09
N LYS A 299 -17.89 -25.94 -4.76
CA LYS A 299 -18.81 -24.90 -4.27
C LYS A 299 -18.33 -24.28 -2.95
N ARG A 300 -17.81 -25.11 -2.02
CA ARG A 300 -17.25 -24.63 -0.76
C ARG A 300 -16.07 -23.69 -1.01
N ARG A 301 -15.11 -24.08 -1.86
CA ARG A 301 -13.96 -23.23 -2.21
C ARG A 301 -14.34 -21.88 -2.78
N ALA A 302 -15.28 -21.83 -3.74
CA ALA A 302 -15.72 -20.57 -4.33
C ALA A 302 -16.32 -19.64 -3.26
N ARG A 303 -17.16 -20.18 -2.37
CA ARG A 303 -17.77 -19.42 -1.28
C ARG A 303 -16.75 -18.98 -0.24
N THR A 304 -15.81 -19.84 0.16
CA THR A 304 -14.74 -19.49 1.11
C THR A 304 -13.81 -18.41 0.52
N TRP A 305 -13.48 -18.52 -0.76
CA TRP A 305 -12.67 -17.53 -1.47
C TRP A 305 -13.38 -16.18 -1.55
N LEU A 306 -14.69 -16.16 -1.72
CA LEU A 306 -15.50 -14.93 -1.65
C LEU A 306 -15.82 -14.49 -0.21
N GLY A 307 -15.50 -15.30 0.81
CA GLY A 307 -15.80 -14.98 2.21
C GLY A 307 -17.28 -15.05 2.54
N LEU A 308 -18.05 -15.81 1.74
CA LEU A 308 -19.47 -16.05 1.98
C LEU A 308 -19.61 -17.05 3.13
N PRO A 309 -20.41 -16.72 4.17
CA PRO A 309 -20.56 -17.57 5.34
C PRO A 309 -21.04 -18.97 4.95
N HIS A 310 -20.52 -19.96 5.67
CA HIS A 310 -20.94 -21.34 5.60
C HIS A 310 -21.87 -21.56 6.78
N GLY A 311 -23.10 -21.92 6.49
CA GLY A 311 -23.99 -22.49 7.47
C GLY A 311 -25.02 -23.29 6.70
N SER A 312 -25.12 -24.57 7.04
CA SER A 312 -26.44 -25.20 7.02
C SER A 312 -27.37 -24.30 7.85
N PRO A 313 -28.66 -24.14 7.51
CA PRO A 313 -29.63 -23.49 8.40
C PRO A 313 -29.53 -24.00 9.86
N ASP A 314 -29.08 -25.24 10.06
CA ASP A 314 -28.88 -25.86 11.37
C ASP A 314 -27.69 -25.31 12.18
N ASP A 315 -26.61 -24.84 11.54
CA ASP A 315 -25.44 -24.25 12.23
C ASP A 315 -25.75 -22.86 12.82
N ARG A 316 -26.92 -22.28 12.49
CA ARG A 316 -27.41 -21.01 13.06
C ARG A 316 -28.28 -21.20 14.29
N ARG A 317 -28.57 -22.44 14.70
CA ARG A 317 -29.11 -22.67 16.04
C ARG A 317 -27.99 -22.37 17.02
N ILE A 318 -27.95 -21.12 17.46
CA ILE A 318 -27.34 -20.75 18.73
C ILE A 318 -27.83 -21.81 19.72
N PRO A 319 -26.96 -22.60 20.36
CA PRO A 319 -27.41 -23.51 21.40
C PRO A 319 -28.26 -22.67 22.33
N ALA A 320 -29.54 -23.03 22.44
CA ALA A 320 -30.43 -22.39 23.38
C ALA A 320 -29.65 -22.31 24.67
N VAL A 321 -29.51 -21.09 25.19
CA VAL A 321 -29.04 -20.88 26.53
C VAL A 321 -30.07 -21.59 27.38
N ASP A 322 -29.84 -22.88 27.65
CA ASP A 322 -30.42 -23.59 28.77
C ASP A 322 -29.88 -22.82 29.95
N SER A 323 -30.67 -21.81 30.32
CA SER A 323 -30.59 -21.04 31.52
C SER A 323 -30.42 -22.03 32.66
N ILE A 324 -29.19 -22.06 33.13
CA ILE A 324 -28.74 -22.28 34.49
C ILE A 324 -29.87 -21.88 35.46
N GLU A 325 -30.75 -22.83 35.74
CA GLU A 325 -31.80 -22.74 36.75
C GLU A 325 -31.78 -24.04 37.54
N ALA A 326 -30.64 -24.31 38.19
CA ALA A 326 -30.51 -25.33 39.23
C ALA A 326 -29.16 -25.15 39.94
N ASP A 327 -29.09 -24.24 40.93
CA ASP A 327 -28.53 -24.55 42.25
C ASP A 327 -28.54 -23.30 43.15
N HIS A 328 -29.64 -23.09 43.86
CA HIS A 328 -29.69 -22.32 45.10
C HIS A 328 -31.00 -22.65 45.83
N ARG A 329 -31.05 -23.82 46.49
CA ARG A 329 -31.89 -24.06 47.67
C ARG A 329 -31.20 -25.04 48.62
#